data_AF-A0A0D6M6G8-F1
#
_entry.id   AF-A0A0D6M6G8-F1
#
_cell.length_a   1.000
_cell.length_b   1.000
_cell.length_c   1.000
_cell.angle_alpha   90.00
_cell.angle_beta   90.00
_cell.angle_gamma   90.00
#
_symmetry.space_group_name_H-M   'P 1'
#
loop_
_entity.id
_entity.type
_entity.pdbx_description
1 polymer ?
#
loop_
_entity_poly.entity_id
_entity_poly.type
_entity_poly.pdbx_seq_one_letter_code
_entity_poly.pdbx_strand_id
1 'polypeptide(L)'
;MLRYLLIAASSLAFAIAFHQYRELKCSTPTNTVRGGPDRAECQLILKEEELESGRPVPKGLGCWKEDHEGEEREYCDLVCPNSHTVFISYIDQGHRACFNYITYQIEKVAHLLRAEERYLWRSGKCLNSTVNYRIGCKFDDPFDTQFKTDNEILARLRARARRA
;
A
#
# COMPACT_ATOMS: atom_id res chain seq x y z
N MET A 1 8.78 -8.99 -45.52
CA MET A 1 7.63 -8.22 -45.01
C MET A 1 6.93 -8.91 -43.83
N LEU A 2 6.56 -10.19 -43.93
CA LEU A 2 5.95 -10.96 -42.82
C LEU A 2 6.79 -11.02 -41.53
N ARG A 3 8.13 -11.08 -41.65
CA ARG A 3 9.07 -11.04 -40.52
C ARG A 3 9.04 -9.70 -39.76
N TYR A 4 8.88 -8.58 -40.46
CA TYR A 4 8.81 -7.25 -39.86
C TYR A 4 7.44 -7.00 -39.21
N LEU A 5 6.37 -7.57 -39.78
CA LEU A 5 5.03 -7.58 -39.18
C LEU A 5 4.98 -8.41 -37.89
N LEU A 6 5.63 -9.58 -37.87
CA LEU A 6 5.74 -10.41 -36.66
C LEU A 6 6.55 -9.71 -35.58
N ILE A 7 7.68 -9.08 -35.93
CA ILE A 7 8.50 -8.30 -34.99
C ILE A 7 7.69 -7.12 -34.42
N ALA A 8 6.99 -6.36 -35.27
CA ALA A 8 6.14 -5.24 -34.85
C ALA A 8 4.94 -5.66 -33.98
N ALA A 9 4.32 -6.81 -34.26
CA ALA A 9 3.24 -7.36 -33.44
C ALA A 9 3.75 -7.86 -32.07
N SER A 10 4.94 -8.47 -32.03
CA SER A 10 5.57 -8.86 -30.76
C SER A 10 6.06 -7.67 -29.94
N SER A 11 6.42 -6.53 -30.55
CA SER A 11 6.79 -5.33 -29.80
C SER A 11 5.58 -4.49 -29.34
N LEU A 12 4.38 -4.67 -29.92
CA LEU A 12 3.14 -4.10 -29.39
C LEU A 12 2.57 -4.85 -28.18
N ALA A 13 2.99 -6.10 -27.97
CA ALA A 13 2.56 -6.92 -26.82
C ALA A 13 3.32 -6.57 -25.53
N PHE A 14 4.38 -5.75 -25.60
CA PHE A 14 5.14 -5.31 -24.44
C PHE A 14 4.74 -3.86 -24.09
N ALA A 15 4.24 -3.69 -22.85
CA ALA A 15 4.02 -2.44 -22.11
C ALA A 15 2.57 -2.01 -21.81
N ILE A 16 1.62 -2.94 -21.68
CA ILE A 16 0.39 -2.63 -20.91
C ILE A 16 0.71 -2.91 -19.43
N ALA A 17 1.31 -1.93 -18.75
CA ALA A 17 1.40 -1.97 -17.29
C ALA A 17 0.07 -1.44 -16.73
N PHE A 18 -0.61 -2.25 -15.92
CA PHE A 18 -1.83 -1.81 -15.25
C PHE A 18 -1.45 -1.02 -14.00
N HIS A 19 -1.89 0.23 -13.90
CA HIS A 19 -1.71 1.04 -12.71
C HIS A 19 -2.98 1.02 -11.87
N GLN A 20 -2.80 0.96 -10.55
CA GLN A 20 -3.83 1.34 -9.60
C GLN A 20 -3.21 2.14 -8.47
N TYR A 21 -4.06 2.82 -7.72
CA TYR A 21 -3.63 3.66 -6.61
C TYR A 21 -4.28 3.24 -5.29
N ARG A 22 -3.63 3.65 -4.21
CA ARG A 22 -4.11 3.48 -2.84
C ARG A 22 -3.91 4.80 -2.13
N GLU A 23 -4.83 5.14 -1.26
CA GLU A 23 -4.67 6.25 -0.33
C GLU A 23 -4.74 5.70 1.09
N LEU A 24 -3.67 5.86 1.86
CA LEU A 24 -3.60 5.48 3.26
C LEU A 24 -3.67 6.75 4.10
N LYS A 25 -4.86 7.02 4.64
CA LYS A 25 -5.13 8.17 5.50
C LYS A 25 -4.93 7.78 6.94
N CYS A 26 -3.87 8.28 7.56
CA CYS A 26 -3.63 8.11 8.98
C CYS A 26 -3.92 9.44 9.69
N SER A 27 -4.83 9.44 10.65
CA SER A 27 -5.22 10.67 11.37
C SER A 27 -5.19 10.48 12.87
N THR A 28 -4.57 11.43 13.56
CA THR A 28 -4.75 11.64 15.01
C THR A 28 -6.02 12.46 15.27
N PRO A 29 -6.65 12.35 16.45
CA PRO A 29 -7.80 13.19 16.83
C PRO A 29 -7.52 14.70 16.74
N THR A 30 -6.27 15.10 16.97
CA THR A 30 -5.83 16.50 17.00
C THR A 30 -5.24 16.99 15.68
N ASN A 31 -5.18 16.15 14.64
CA ASN A 31 -4.52 16.45 13.37
C ASN A 31 -3.05 16.89 13.47
N THR A 32 -2.32 16.37 14.46
CA THR A 32 -0.91 16.71 14.70
C THR A 32 -0.01 16.05 13.66
N VAL A 33 0.86 16.80 12.97
CA VAL A 33 1.76 16.30 11.90
C VAL A 33 3.23 16.10 12.34
N ARG A 34 3.54 16.34 13.62
CA ARG A 34 4.93 16.32 14.15
C ARG A 34 5.16 15.31 15.28
N GLY A 35 4.20 14.41 15.49
CA GLY A 35 4.13 13.53 16.65
C GLY A 35 3.40 14.21 17.81
N GLY A 36 2.21 13.71 18.12
CA GLY A 36 1.39 14.13 19.26
C GLY A 36 1.30 13.05 20.35
N PRO A 37 0.47 13.27 21.38
CA PRO A 37 0.21 12.25 22.40
C PRO A 37 -0.64 11.09 21.83
N ASP A 38 -1.47 11.38 20.84
CA ASP A 38 -2.41 10.42 20.28
C ASP A 38 -1.79 9.61 19.15
N ARG A 39 -2.19 8.35 19.05
CA ARG A 39 -1.86 7.49 17.92
C ARG A 39 -2.77 7.82 16.74
N ALA A 40 -2.22 7.79 15.53
CA ALA A 40 -2.99 7.95 14.31
C ALA A 40 -3.69 6.64 13.94
N GLU A 41 -4.98 6.70 13.67
CA GLU A 41 -5.74 5.59 13.09
C GLU A 41 -5.65 5.67 11.55
N CYS A 42 -5.27 4.58 10.90
CA CYS A 42 -5.16 4.51 9.44
C CYS A 42 -6.38 3.87 8.78
N GLN A 43 -6.78 4.42 7.63
CA GLN A 43 -7.79 3.87 6.75
C GLN A 43 -7.23 3.77 5.32
N LEU A 44 -7.32 2.58 4.74
CA LEU A 44 -6.98 2.34 3.34
C LEU A 44 -8.16 2.70 2.44
N ILE A 45 -7.89 3.35 1.31
CA ILE A 45 -8.84 3.63 0.25
C ILE A 45 -8.26 3.06 -1.04
N LEU A 46 -9.02 2.19 -1.70
CA LEU A 46 -8.66 1.57 -2.97
C LEU A 46 -9.05 2.49 -4.11
N LYS A 47 -8.16 2.69 -5.08
CA LYS A 47 -8.39 3.59 -6.21
C LYS A 47 -7.97 2.93 -7.52
N GLU A 48 -8.79 3.02 -8.55
CA GLU A 48 -8.42 2.65 -9.91
C GLU A 48 -7.46 3.72 -10.47
N GLU A 49 -7.82 5.00 -10.36
CA GLU A 49 -7.01 6.13 -10.82
C GLU A 49 -6.46 7.01 -9.69
N GLU A 50 -5.43 7.81 -9.96
CA GLU A 50 -4.72 8.56 -8.92
C GLU A 50 -5.61 9.60 -8.20
N LEU A 51 -6.48 10.26 -8.96
CA LEU A 51 -7.23 11.45 -8.51
C LEU A 51 -8.70 11.16 -8.22
N GLU A 52 -9.17 9.93 -8.35
CA GLU A 52 -10.56 9.57 -8.02
C GLU A 52 -10.82 9.60 -6.51
N SER A 53 -12.08 9.53 -6.07
CA SER A 53 -12.40 9.45 -4.64
C SER A 53 -12.04 8.10 -4.02
N GLY A 54 -12.12 7.02 -4.81
CA GLY A 54 -11.83 5.66 -4.38
C GLY A 54 -12.92 5.00 -3.55
N ARG A 55 -12.61 3.79 -3.09
CA ARG A 55 -13.47 2.89 -2.33
C ARG A 55 -12.84 2.66 -0.95
N PRO A 56 -13.41 3.22 0.13
CA PRO A 56 -12.81 3.11 1.46
C PRO A 56 -12.95 1.69 2.03
N VAL A 57 -11.85 1.15 2.56
CA VAL A 57 -11.87 -0.03 3.40
C VAL A 57 -12.41 0.35 4.79
N PRO A 58 -13.19 -0.51 5.46
CA PRO A 58 -13.57 -0.30 6.85
C PRO A 58 -12.35 -0.03 7.75
N LYS A 59 -12.47 0.95 8.64
CA LYS A 59 -11.43 1.28 9.62
C LYS A 59 -11.01 0.07 10.46
N GLY A 60 -9.75 0.04 10.87
CA GLY A 60 -9.19 -1.05 11.69
C GLY A 60 -8.88 -2.34 10.91
N LEU A 61 -9.08 -2.37 9.59
CA LEU A 61 -8.68 -3.50 8.76
C LEU A 61 -7.35 -3.24 8.06
N GLY A 62 -6.58 -4.32 7.86
CA GLY A 62 -5.40 -4.29 7.01
C GLY A 62 -4.11 -3.82 7.67
N CYS A 63 -4.18 -3.18 8.84
CA CYS A 63 -3.00 -2.81 9.62
C CYS A 63 -2.85 -3.70 10.86
N TRP A 64 -1.60 -4.01 11.22
CA TRP A 64 -1.24 -4.75 12.42
C TRP A 64 0.06 -4.20 13.02
N LYS A 65 0.38 -4.60 14.24
CA LYS A 65 1.57 -4.14 14.95
C LYS A 65 2.53 -5.29 15.18
N GLU A 66 3.82 -5.01 15.10
CA GLU A 66 4.87 -5.93 15.51
C GLU A 66 5.94 -5.17 16.28
N ASP A 67 6.57 -5.84 17.24
CA ASP A 67 7.82 -5.36 17.81
C ASP A 67 8.97 -5.80 16.91
N HIS A 68 9.81 -4.85 16.49
CA HIS A 68 11.00 -5.11 15.73
C HIS A 68 12.20 -4.56 16.48
N GLU A 69 12.93 -5.45 17.16
CA GLU A 69 14.12 -5.10 17.93
C GLU A 69 13.86 -4.04 19.02
N GLY A 70 12.70 -4.11 19.70
CA GLY A 70 12.28 -3.15 20.72
C GLY A 70 11.67 -1.85 20.18
N GLU A 71 11.51 -1.74 18.86
CA GLU A 71 10.76 -0.67 18.22
C GLU A 71 9.38 -1.20 17.77
N GLU A 72 8.31 -0.56 18.26
CA GLU A 72 6.97 -0.85 17.76
C GLU A 72 6.83 -0.32 16.32
N ARG A 73 6.47 -1.23 15.41
CA ARG A 73 6.14 -0.93 14.02
C ARG A 73 4.69 -1.28 13.75
N GLU A 74 3.99 -0.39 13.05
CA GLU A 74 2.66 -0.64 12.52
C GLU A 74 2.77 -0.83 11.01
N TYR A 75 2.34 -1.98 10.53
CA TYR A 75 2.37 -2.35 9.13
C TYR A 75 0.94 -2.31 8.58
N CYS A 76 0.75 -1.77 7.38
CA CYS A 76 -0.52 -1.74 6.67
C CYS A 76 -0.38 -2.42 5.30
N ASP A 77 -1.21 -3.42 5.01
CA ASP A 77 -1.26 -4.10 3.71
C ASP A 77 -1.80 -3.12 2.65
N LEU A 78 -1.01 -2.89 1.60
CA LEU A 78 -1.34 -1.95 0.53
C LEU A 78 -2.28 -2.57 -0.51
N VAL A 79 -2.55 -3.88 -0.44
CA VAL A 79 -3.37 -4.61 -1.42
C VAL A 79 -2.81 -4.41 -2.84
N CYS A 80 -1.50 -4.63 -2.97
CA CYS A 80 -0.80 -4.64 -4.25
C CYS A 80 -0.11 -6.00 -4.46
N PRO A 81 -0.89 -7.08 -4.57
CA PRO A 81 -0.34 -8.41 -4.84
C PRO A 81 0.40 -8.41 -6.19
N ASN A 82 1.51 -9.14 -6.26
CA ASN A 82 2.24 -9.38 -7.52
C ASN A 82 2.63 -8.12 -8.31
N SER A 83 2.60 -6.94 -7.70
CA SER A 83 2.98 -5.70 -8.39
C SER A 83 4.49 -5.69 -8.62
N HIS A 84 4.93 -5.51 -9.86
CA HIS A 84 6.36 -5.37 -10.15
C HIS A 84 6.94 -4.03 -9.64
N THR A 85 6.09 -3.03 -9.37
CA THR A 85 6.52 -1.77 -8.75
C THR A 85 5.44 -1.22 -7.81
N VAL A 86 5.86 -0.75 -6.64
CA VAL A 86 5.06 0.05 -5.70
C VAL A 86 5.82 1.32 -5.38
N PHE A 87 5.17 2.48 -5.33
CA PHE A 87 5.84 3.75 -5.05
C PHE A 87 4.91 4.73 -4.34
N ILE A 88 5.45 5.64 -3.53
CA ILE A 88 4.69 6.80 -3.03
C ILE A 88 4.60 7.81 -4.18
N SER A 89 3.40 8.07 -4.68
CA SER A 89 3.15 9.15 -5.66
C SER A 89 2.96 10.50 -4.97
N TYR A 90 2.47 10.49 -3.73
CA TYR A 90 2.28 11.69 -2.93
C TYR A 90 2.37 11.38 -1.43
N ILE A 91 2.98 12.28 -0.68
CA ILE A 91 2.92 12.35 0.77
C ILE A 91 2.72 13.82 1.15
N ASP A 92 1.92 14.10 2.17
CA ASP A 92 1.74 15.47 2.65
C ASP A 92 3.11 16.12 2.95
N GLN A 93 3.41 17.23 2.25
CA GLN A 93 4.70 17.89 2.31
C GLN A 93 5.01 18.37 3.74
N GLY A 94 6.24 18.13 4.20
CA GLY A 94 6.71 18.58 5.52
C GLY A 94 6.70 17.51 6.61
N HIS A 95 6.28 16.29 6.30
CA HIS A 95 6.18 15.21 7.27
C HIS A 95 7.54 14.52 7.55
N ARG A 96 8.51 15.26 8.11
CA ARG A 96 9.86 14.73 8.44
C ARG A 96 9.82 13.47 9.31
N ALA A 97 8.79 13.34 10.13
CA ALA A 97 8.60 12.17 11.00
C ALA A 97 8.21 10.90 10.22
N CYS A 98 7.74 10.99 8.97
CA CYS A 98 7.11 9.91 8.19
C CYS A 98 7.71 9.70 6.77
N PHE A 99 8.76 10.44 6.41
CA PHE A 99 9.30 10.42 5.04
C PHE A 99 10.06 9.14 4.68
N ASN A 100 10.55 8.38 5.67
CA ASN A 100 11.49 7.28 5.45
C ASN A 100 10.85 5.90 5.31
N TYR A 101 9.52 5.78 5.26
CA TYR A 101 8.85 4.51 5.52
C TYR A 101 8.06 3.98 4.31
N ILE A 102 8.76 3.18 3.49
CA ILE A 102 8.18 2.28 2.49
C ILE A 102 8.98 0.98 2.52
N THR A 103 8.30 -0.16 2.49
CA THR A 103 8.91 -1.47 2.32
C THR A 103 8.69 -2.04 0.94
N TYR A 104 9.74 -2.00 0.13
CA TYR A 104 9.78 -2.53 -1.23
C TYR A 104 10.03 -4.05 -1.26
N GLN A 105 9.25 -4.86 -0.53
CA GLN A 105 9.48 -6.31 -0.29
C GLN A 105 10.75 -6.69 0.49
N ILE A 106 11.65 -5.73 0.73
CA ILE A 106 12.99 -6.01 1.26
C ILE A 106 12.92 -6.53 2.70
N GLU A 107 11.95 -6.05 3.49
CA GLU A 107 11.84 -6.46 4.88
C GLU A 107 11.15 -7.84 4.96
N LYS A 108 11.88 -8.83 5.47
CA LYS A 108 11.27 -10.10 5.87
C LYS A 108 10.58 -9.87 7.20
N VAL A 109 9.35 -9.35 7.17
CA VAL A 109 8.49 -9.42 8.35
C VAL A 109 8.31 -10.92 8.62
N ALA A 110 8.93 -11.42 9.68
CA ALA A 110 9.27 -12.83 9.88
C ALA A 110 8.07 -13.80 9.85
N HIS A 111 6.83 -13.27 9.90
CA HIS A 111 5.58 -14.03 9.87
C HIS A 111 4.71 -13.83 8.61
N LEU A 112 5.18 -13.07 7.61
CA LEU A 112 4.43 -12.78 6.37
C LEU A 112 5.08 -13.37 5.13
N LEU A 113 5.67 -14.57 5.27
CA LEU A 113 6.37 -15.40 4.27
C LEU A 113 5.59 -15.71 2.96
N ARG A 114 5.08 -14.69 2.26
CA ARG A 114 4.65 -14.77 0.86
C ARG A 114 5.30 -13.61 0.13
N ALA A 115 6.16 -13.94 -0.83
CA ALA A 115 6.98 -13.01 -1.60
C ALA A 115 6.16 -11.95 -2.38
N GLU A 116 4.84 -12.05 -2.39
CA GLU A 116 3.92 -11.32 -3.25
C GLU A 116 3.22 -10.15 -2.54
N GLU A 117 3.53 -9.90 -1.26
CA GLU A 117 2.82 -8.92 -0.44
C GLU A 117 3.57 -7.58 -0.39
N ARG A 118 2.82 -6.48 -0.30
CA ARG A 118 3.34 -5.11 -0.27
C ARG A 118 2.67 -4.38 0.89
N TYR A 119 3.47 -3.74 1.71
CA TYR A 119 2.99 -3.05 2.89
C TYR A 119 3.76 -1.75 3.10
N LEU A 120 3.14 -0.83 3.80
CA LEU A 120 3.77 0.37 4.33
C LEU A 120 3.85 0.20 5.84
N TRP A 121 5.01 0.42 6.43
CA TRP A 121 5.15 0.45 7.88
C TRP A 121 5.39 1.85 8.40
N ARG A 122 5.13 2.05 9.69
CA ARG A 122 5.34 3.31 10.42
C ARG A 122 5.90 2.97 11.79
N SER A 123 6.76 3.82 12.33
CA SER A 123 7.29 3.67 13.68
C SER A 123 7.48 5.02 14.37
N GLY A 124 7.80 4.97 15.67
CA GLY A 124 8.16 6.14 16.47
C GLY A 124 7.17 7.31 16.32
N LYS A 125 7.70 8.52 16.11
CA LYS A 125 6.87 9.73 15.94
C LYS A 125 5.92 9.67 14.76
N CYS A 126 6.18 8.83 13.75
CA CYS A 126 5.28 8.69 12.62
C CYS A 126 3.93 8.12 13.07
N LEU A 127 3.92 7.14 13.99
CA LEU A 127 2.70 6.52 14.53
C LEU A 127 1.77 7.53 15.19
N ASN A 128 2.34 8.60 15.76
CA ASN A 128 1.61 9.66 16.45
C ASN A 128 1.34 10.89 15.57
N SER A 129 1.37 10.73 14.24
CA SER A 129 1.18 11.86 13.34
C SER A 129 0.11 11.61 12.28
N THR A 130 -0.63 12.67 11.95
CA THR A 130 -1.55 12.72 10.82
C THR A 130 -0.77 12.85 9.52
N VAL A 131 -0.92 11.87 8.64
CA VAL A 131 -0.24 11.79 7.36
C VAL A 131 -1.12 11.07 6.35
N ASN A 132 -1.14 11.57 5.12
CA ASN A 132 -1.73 10.90 3.99
C ASN A 132 -0.63 10.42 3.03
N TYR A 133 -0.70 9.14 2.66
CA TYR A 133 0.11 8.56 1.62
C TYR A 133 -0.76 8.22 0.42
N ARG A 134 -0.34 8.65 -0.76
CA ARG A 134 -0.82 8.08 -2.02
C ARG A 134 0.24 7.15 -2.57
N ILE A 135 -0.17 5.92 -2.81
CA ILE A 135 0.69 4.84 -3.27
C ILE A 135 0.21 4.41 -4.66
N GLY A 136 1.12 4.35 -5.63
CA GLY A 136 0.88 3.72 -6.92
C GLY A 136 1.39 2.29 -6.94
N CYS A 137 0.63 1.40 -7.57
CA CYS A 137 0.96 0.00 -7.76
C CYS A 137 0.88 -0.33 -9.25
N LYS A 138 1.94 -0.95 -9.78
CA LYS A 138 2.02 -1.38 -11.18
C LYS A 138 2.04 -2.89 -11.26
N PHE A 139 1.18 -3.44 -12.09
CA PHE A 139 0.99 -4.88 -12.28
C PHE A 139 1.27 -5.26 -13.73
N ASP A 140 1.71 -6.51 -13.92
CA ASP A 140 1.84 -7.11 -15.24
C ASP A 140 0.48 -7.59 -15.76
N ASP A 141 -0.39 -8.07 -14.85
CA ASP A 141 -1.75 -8.51 -15.14
C ASP A 141 -2.80 -7.52 -14.61
N PRO A 142 -4.00 -7.44 -15.23
CA PRO A 142 -5.10 -6.63 -14.74
C PRO A 142 -5.45 -6.97 -13.27
N PHE A 143 -5.78 -5.97 -12.46
CA PHE A 143 -6.01 -6.18 -11.02
C PHE A 143 -7.21 -7.08 -10.71
N ASP A 144 -8.24 -7.07 -11.55
CA ASP A 144 -9.43 -7.92 -11.41
C ASP A 144 -9.14 -9.43 -11.60
N THR A 145 -8.01 -9.77 -12.22
CA THR A 145 -7.50 -11.15 -12.27
C THR A 145 -6.95 -11.61 -10.92
N GLN A 146 -6.57 -10.66 -10.05
CA GLN A 146 -6.01 -10.92 -8.73
C GLN A 146 -7.06 -10.88 -7.63
N PHE A 147 -8.02 -9.95 -7.73
CA PHE A 147 -9.21 -9.89 -6.89
C PHE A 147 -10.44 -9.66 -7.75
N LYS A 148 -11.34 -10.64 -7.78
CA LYS A 148 -12.58 -10.54 -8.57
C LYS A 148 -13.59 -9.59 -7.93
N THR A 149 -13.54 -9.46 -6.60
CA THR A 149 -14.49 -8.63 -5.84
C THR A 149 -13.84 -8.00 -4.61
N ASP A 150 -14.42 -6.91 -4.13
CA ASP A 150 -13.99 -6.26 -2.89
C ASP A 150 -14.14 -7.16 -1.66
N ASN A 151 -15.05 -8.13 -1.69
CA ASN A 151 -15.20 -9.09 -0.60
C ASN A 151 -13.94 -9.94 -0.39
N GLU A 152 -13.22 -10.28 -1.46
CA GLU A 152 -11.95 -11.00 -1.37
C GLU A 152 -10.86 -10.12 -0.74
N ILE A 153 -10.82 -8.84 -1.12
CA ILE A 153 -9.93 -7.85 -0.52
C ILE A 153 -10.23 -7.69 0.97
N LEU A 154 -11.49 -7.51 1.34
CA LEU A 154 -11.91 -7.36 2.73
C LEU A 154 -11.63 -8.62 3.56
N ALA A 155 -11.83 -9.82 2.99
CA ALA A 155 -11.48 -11.07 3.66
C ALA A 155 -9.97 -11.16 3.96
N ARG A 156 -9.13 -10.78 2.99
CA ARG A 156 -7.67 -10.67 3.17
C ARG A 156 -7.31 -9.69 4.28
N LEU A 157 -7.87 -8.48 4.26
CA LEU A 157 -7.53 -7.44 5.24
C LEU A 157 -8.00 -7.80 6.66
N ARG A 158 -9.14 -8.48 6.80
CA ARG A 158 -9.58 -9.07 8.08
C ARG A 158 -8.61 -10.11 8.61
N ALA A 159 -8.07 -10.95 7.74
CA ALA A 159 -7.08 -11.97 8.13
C ALA A 159 -5.77 -11.35 8.62
N ARG A 160 -5.42 -10.12 8.19
CA ARG A 160 -4.27 -9.36 8.70
C ARG A 160 -4.54 -8.73 10.05
N ALA A 161 -5.68 -8.08 10.21
CA ALA A 161 -6.05 -7.44 11.47
C ALA A 161 -6.11 -8.44 12.64
N ARG A 162 -6.43 -9.71 12.38
CA ARG A 162 -6.42 -10.79 13.39
C ARG A 162 -5.03 -11.29 13.79
N ARG A 163 -3.97 -10.88 13.09
CA ARG A 163 -2.58 -11.21 13.45
C ARG A 163 -1.95 -10.21 14.43
N ALA A 164 -2.64 -9.08 14.67
CA ALA A 164 -2.29 -8.06 15.65
C ALA A 164 -2.67 -8.48 17.07
#